data_AF-A0A817F459-F1
#
_entry.id   AF-A0A817F459-F1
#
_cell.length_a   1.000
_cell.length_b   1.000
_cell.length_c   1.000
_cell.angle_alpha   90.00
_cell.angle_beta   90.00
_cell.angle_gamma   90.00
#
_symmetry.space_group_name_H-M   'P 1'
#
loop_
_entity.id
_entity.type
_entity.pdbx_description
1 polymer ?
#
loop_
_entity_poly.entity_id
_entity_poly.type
_entity_poly.pdbx_seq_one_letter_code
_entity_poly.pdbx_strand_id
1 'polypeptide(L)'
;MTIRKLKPLQCIFYVIGQILGAFIGAALVYLVYLKQFDEFDGGTREMTGPNGTADIFFTMPAEGTPQWNALVDQIVGTAILMIFVMAVTHARDLGPRLFGAFVYGWNDVFGVHNYFFWVPIVGPIVGAILGVWIYQGFIWIVKHYGHLSYIEDSNADKKIDSKAIQIPENDLSDL
;
A
#
# COMPACT_ATOMS: atom_id res chain seq x y z
N MET A 1 3.54 -16.54 -22.90
CA MET A 1 3.18 -15.19 -22.47
C MET A 1 4.34 -14.25 -22.79
N THR A 2 4.35 -13.65 -23.97
CA THR A 2 5.39 -12.68 -24.32
C THR A 2 5.04 -11.39 -23.61
N ILE A 3 5.68 -11.12 -22.47
CA ILE A 3 5.79 -9.75 -21.95
C ILE A 3 6.35 -8.95 -23.11
N ARG A 4 5.51 -8.17 -23.79
CA ARG A 4 5.98 -7.28 -24.85
C ARG A 4 6.99 -6.37 -24.16
N LYS A 5 8.26 -6.51 -24.54
CA LYS A 5 9.36 -5.69 -24.00
C LYS A 5 9.07 -4.25 -24.39
N LEU A 6 8.37 -3.51 -23.53
CA LEU A 6 8.26 -2.06 -23.65
C LEU A 6 9.67 -1.52 -23.53
N LYS A 7 10.09 -0.73 -24.52
CA LYS A 7 11.38 -0.06 -24.44
C LYS A 7 11.32 0.90 -23.23
N PRO A 8 12.38 1.02 -22.42
CA PRO A 8 12.37 1.91 -21.25
C PRO A 8 11.89 3.34 -21.58
N LEU A 9 12.24 3.84 -22.75
CA LEU A 9 11.80 5.15 -23.24
C LEU A 9 10.27 5.27 -23.44
N GLN A 10 9.60 4.18 -23.85
CA GLN A 10 8.14 4.17 -23.97
C GLN A 10 7.47 4.27 -22.60
N CYS A 11 8.07 3.67 -21.57
CA CYS A 11 7.57 3.78 -20.20
C CYS A 11 7.51 5.24 -19.74
N ILE A 12 8.52 6.05 -20.06
CA ILE A 12 8.56 7.47 -19.70
C ILE A 12 7.36 8.22 -20.30
N PHE A 13 6.99 7.95 -21.56
CA PHE A 13 5.81 8.56 -22.17
C PHE A 13 4.50 8.14 -21.48
N TYR A 14 4.38 6.88 -21.04
CA TYR A 14 3.22 6.44 -20.24
C TYR A 14 3.15 7.16 -18.90
N VAL A 15 4.28 7.31 -18.20
CA VAL A 15 4.33 8.02 -16.91
C VAL A 15 3.92 9.48 -17.07
N ILE A 16 4.44 10.17 -18.08
CA ILE A 16 4.05 11.54 -18.38
C ILE A 16 2.55 11.64 -18.67
N GLY A 17 2.02 10.74 -19.50
CA GLY A 17 0.59 10.68 -19.81
C GLY A 17 -0.28 10.45 -18.56
N GLN A 18 0.14 9.55 -17.66
CA GLN A 18 -0.55 9.27 -16.39
C GLN A 18 -0.54 10.48 -15.46
N ILE A 19 0.60 11.15 -15.31
CA ILE A 19 0.72 12.37 -14.47
C ILE A 19 -0.18 13.49 -15.01
N LEU A 20 -0.15 13.73 -16.33
CA LEU A 20 -0.99 14.74 -16.96
C LEU A 20 -2.48 14.40 -16.84
N GLY A 21 -2.85 13.14 -17.06
CA GLY A 21 -4.22 12.67 -16.89
C GLY A 21 -4.72 12.85 -15.45
N ALA A 22 -3.89 12.48 -14.45
CA ALA A 22 -4.22 12.64 -13.04
C ALA A 22 -4.37 14.12 -12.66
N PHE A 23 -3.50 15.00 -13.15
CA PHE A 23 -3.57 16.44 -12.92
C PHE A 23 -4.87 17.05 -13.47
N ILE A 24 -5.23 16.73 -14.72
CA ILE A 24 -6.46 17.22 -15.34
C ILE A 24 -7.68 16.65 -14.60
N GLY A 25 -7.65 15.37 -14.22
CA GLY A 25 -8.72 14.73 -13.44
C GLY A 25 -8.93 15.42 -12.09
N ALA A 26 -7.86 15.70 -11.35
CA ALA A 26 -7.91 16.45 -10.09
C ALA A 26 -8.48 17.86 -10.29
N ALA A 27 -8.03 18.58 -11.33
CA ALA A 27 -8.56 19.90 -11.66
C ALA A 27 -10.07 19.88 -11.98
N LEU A 28 -10.53 18.88 -12.72
CA LEU A 28 -11.95 18.72 -13.03
C LEU A 28 -12.78 18.43 -11.77
N VAL A 29 -12.32 17.53 -10.90
CA VAL A 29 -12.97 17.29 -9.60
C VAL A 29 -13.03 18.59 -8.79
N TYR A 30 -11.94 19.34 -8.72
CA TYR A 30 -11.92 20.62 -8.03
C TYR A 30 -12.97 21.60 -8.57
N LEU A 31 -13.05 21.75 -9.91
CA LEU A 31 -14.03 22.63 -10.57
C LEU A 31 -15.48 22.21 -10.33
N VAL A 32 -15.77 20.91 -10.37
CA VAL A 32 -17.13 20.38 -10.16
C VAL A 32 -17.59 20.61 -8.72
N TYR A 33 -16.68 20.55 -7.76
CA TYR A 33 -16.98 20.63 -6.32
C TYR A 33 -16.64 21.99 -5.70
N LEU A 34 -16.33 23.03 -6.48
CA LEU A 34 -15.93 24.36 -5.99
C LEU A 34 -16.83 24.88 -4.86
N LYS A 35 -18.15 24.79 -5.06
CA LYS A 35 -19.15 25.27 -4.10
C LYS A 35 -19.14 24.46 -2.81
N GLN A 36 -19.02 23.14 -2.91
CA GLN A 36 -18.98 22.24 -1.77
C GLN A 36 -17.72 22.46 -0.94
N PHE A 37 -16.60 22.78 -1.60
CA PHE A 37 -15.42 23.19 -0.86
C PHE A 37 -15.64 24.50 -0.11
N ASP A 38 -16.13 25.55 -0.78
CA ASP A 38 -16.36 26.85 -0.14
C ASP A 38 -17.36 26.76 1.02
N GLU A 39 -18.35 25.86 0.94
CA GLU A 39 -19.32 25.61 2.01
C GLU A 39 -18.71 24.84 3.19
N PHE A 40 -17.80 23.92 2.95
CA PHE A 40 -17.15 23.12 3.98
C PHE A 40 -16.00 23.85 4.69
N ASP A 41 -15.13 24.50 3.92
CA ASP A 41 -13.91 25.15 4.42
C ASP A 41 -14.06 26.66 4.65
N GLY A 42 -15.25 27.22 4.39
CA GLY A 42 -15.55 28.64 4.55
C GLY A 42 -14.83 29.54 3.54
N GLY A 43 -14.30 28.97 2.45
CA GLY A 43 -13.48 29.64 1.44
C GLY A 43 -11.99 29.70 1.80
N THR A 44 -11.59 29.21 2.97
CA THR A 44 -10.18 29.14 3.39
C THR A 44 -9.62 27.75 3.15
N ARG A 45 -8.69 27.65 2.19
CA ARG A 45 -8.16 26.36 1.75
C ARG A 45 -7.10 25.86 2.72
N GLU A 46 -7.51 25.01 3.65
CA GLU A 46 -6.62 24.37 4.61
C GLU A 46 -6.19 22.97 4.15
N MET A 47 -4.93 22.62 4.43
CA MET A 47 -4.35 21.33 4.05
C MET A 47 -4.67 20.24 5.07
N THR A 48 -4.59 20.55 6.36
CA THR A 48 -4.80 19.63 7.47
C THR A 48 -5.74 20.25 8.50
N GLY A 49 -6.26 19.43 9.42
CA GLY A 49 -7.18 19.88 10.48
C GLY A 49 -8.65 19.58 10.17
N PRO A 50 -9.60 20.08 10.99
CA PRO A 50 -11.02 19.75 10.88
C PRO A 50 -11.65 20.11 9.53
N ASN A 51 -11.11 21.16 8.88
CA ASN A 51 -11.57 21.67 7.59
C ASN A 51 -10.53 21.39 6.47
N GLY A 52 -9.57 20.49 6.70
CA GLY A 52 -8.56 20.14 5.71
C GLY A 52 -9.15 19.37 4.53
N THR A 53 -8.90 19.85 3.31
CA THR A 53 -9.48 19.26 2.08
C THR A 53 -8.44 18.62 1.16
N ALA A 54 -7.17 18.64 1.53
CA ALA A 54 -6.07 18.15 0.70
C ALA A 54 -6.08 16.63 0.49
N ASP A 55 -6.57 15.86 1.47
CA ASP A 55 -6.65 14.39 1.42
C ASP A 55 -7.52 13.85 0.26
N ILE A 56 -8.35 14.71 -0.34
CA ILE A 56 -9.17 14.37 -1.51
C ILE A 56 -8.30 14.19 -2.77
N PHE A 57 -7.17 14.90 -2.86
CA PHE A 57 -6.34 14.94 -4.06
C PHE A 57 -5.10 14.05 -3.97
N PHE A 58 -4.57 13.87 -2.76
CA PHE A 58 -3.42 13.00 -2.52
C PHE A 58 -3.50 12.42 -1.11
N THR A 59 -2.87 11.26 -0.93
CA THR A 59 -2.89 10.55 0.36
C THR A 59 -1.82 11.09 1.29
N MET A 60 -2.20 11.42 2.53
CA MET A 60 -1.26 11.71 3.60
C MET A 60 -1.27 10.60 4.65
N PRO A 61 -0.13 10.33 5.31
CA PRO A 61 -0.08 9.38 6.42
C PRO A 61 -0.77 9.99 7.65
N ALA A 62 -1.38 9.14 8.49
CA ALA A 62 -2.04 9.59 9.71
C ALA A 62 -1.03 10.19 10.71
N GLU A 63 -1.49 11.12 11.56
CA GLU A 63 -0.66 11.77 12.57
C GLU A 63 0.04 10.74 13.47
N GLY A 64 1.35 10.93 13.68
CA GLY A 64 2.16 10.04 14.50
C GLY A 64 2.60 8.73 13.83
N THR A 65 2.27 8.49 12.56
CA THR A 65 2.78 7.31 11.86
C THR A 65 4.23 7.51 11.40
N PRO A 66 5.17 6.59 11.74
CA PRO A 66 6.55 6.71 11.31
C PRO A 66 6.67 6.41 9.81
N GLN A 67 7.52 7.17 9.10
CA GLN A 67 7.72 7.08 7.65
C GLN A 67 8.04 5.65 7.16
N TRP A 68 8.76 4.88 7.98
CA TRP A 68 9.08 3.49 7.67
C TRP A 68 7.84 2.60 7.53
N ASN A 69 6.85 2.79 8.40
CA ASN A 69 5.62 2.00 8.36
C ASN A 69 4.79 2.38 7.13
N ALA A 70 4.73 3.67 6.79
CA ALA A 70 4.05 4.14 5.58
C ALA A 70 4.71 3.58 4.30
N LEU A 71 6.05 3.53 4.25
CA LEU A 71 6.76 2.94 3.12
C LEU A 71 6.45 1.44 2.97
N VAL A 72 6.50 0.69 4.06
CA VAL A 72 6.20 -0.76 4.05
C VAL A 72 4.75 -1.01 3.64
N ASP A 73 3.81 -0.21 4.14
CA ASP A 73 2.41 -0.26 3.75
C ASP A 73 2.22 -0.09 2.24
N GLN A 74 2.85 0.93 1.64
CA GLN A 74 2.74 1.18 0.20
C GLN A 74 3.37 0.05 -0.64
N ILE A 75 4.49 -0.53 -0.22
CA ILE A 75 5.10 -1.68 -0.90
C ILE A 75 4.14 -2.89 -0.89
N VAL A 76 3.51 -3.17 0.26
CA VAL A 76 2.63 -4.32 0.40
C VAL A 76 1.31 -4.11 -0.33
N GLY A 77 0.71 -2.92 -0.20
CA GLY A 77 -0.53 -2.56 -0.89
C GLY A 77 -0.38 -2.64 -2.41
N THR A 78 0.72 -2.09 -2.95
CA THR A 78 1.00 -2.16 -4.39
C THR A 78 1.32 -3.58 -4.86
N ALA A 79 2.01 -4.39 -4.07
CA ALA A 79 2.26 -5.79 -4.40
C ALA A 79 0.95 -6.59 -4.51
N ILE A 80 0.02 -6.42 -3.55
CA ILE A 80 -1.30 -7.03 -3.58
C ILE A 80 -2.11 -6.55 -4.80
N LEU A 81 -2.09 -5.24 -5.08
CA LEU A 81 -2.74 -4.68 -6.27
C LEU A 81 -2.21 -5.34 -7.56
N MET A 82 -0.89 -5.48 -7.69
CA MET A 82 -0.27 -6.08 -8.87
C MET A 82 -0.66 -7.56 -9.05
N ILE A 83 -0.84 -8.31 -7.96
CA ILE A 83 -1.37 -9.67 -8.01
C ILE A 83 -2.75 -9.70 -8.65
N PHE A 84 -3.66 -8.81 -8.24
CA PHE A 84 -5.01 -8.74 -8.81
C PHE A 84 -5.01 -8.28 -10.26
N VAL A 85 -4.21 -7.27 -10.61
CA VAL A 85 -4.06 -6.82 -12.00
C VAL A 85 -3.64 -7.99 -12.88
N MET A 86 -2.63 -8.76 -12.44
CA MET A 86 -2.19 -9.97 -13.13
C MET A 86 -3.32 -10.99 -13.23
N ALA A 87 -4.03 -11.31 -12.14
CA ALA A 87 -5.15 -12.24 -12.13
C ALA A 87 -6.27 -11.86 -13.13
N VAL A 88 -6.64 -10.58 -13.21
CA VAL A 88 -7.65 -10.10 -14.18
C VAL A 88 -7.16 -10.26 -15.63
N THR A 89 -5.88 -9.98 -15.91
CA THR A 89 -5.31 -10.26 -17.24
C THR A 89 -5.34 -11.75 -17.59
N HIS A 90 -5.28 -12.66 -16.62
CA HIS A 90 -5.40 -14.10 -16.86
C HIS A 90 -6.85 -14.54 -17.13
N ALA A 91 -7.85 -13.96 -16.46
CA ALA A 91 -9.26 -14.19 -16.82
C ALA A 91 -9.57 -13.75 -18.26
N ARG A 92 -8.87 -12.71 -18.75
CA ARG A 92 -8.94 -12.26 -20.15
C ARG A 92 -8.31 -13.23 -21.15
N ASP A 93 -7.41 -14.12 -20.72
CA ASP A 93 -6.82 -15.17 -21.56
C ASP A 93 -7.73 -16.41 -21.66
N LEU A 94 -8.54 -16.68 -20.63
CA LEU A 94 -9.44 -17.83 -20.60
C LEU A 94 -10.58 -17.74 -21.64
N GLY A 95 -11.15 -16.55 -21.84
CA GLY A 95 -12.21 -16.32 -22.83
C GLY A 95 -11.79 -16.66 -24.27
N PRO A 96 -10.70 -16.07 -24.80
CA PRO A 96 -10.12 -16.43 -26.10
C PRO A 96 -9.71 -17.89 -26.19
N ARG A 97 -9.23 -18.52 -25.11
CA ARG A 97 -8.91 -19.96 -25.09
C ARG A 97 -10.15 -20.85 -25.18
N LEU A 98 -11.24 -20.51 -24.50
CA LEU A 98 -12.49 -21.26 -24.60
C LEU A 98 -13.06 -21.20 -26.03
N PHE A 99 -13.02 -20.02 -26.65
CA PHE A 99 -13.39 -19.90 -28.06
C PHE A 99 -12.41 -20.65 -28.98
N GLY A 100 -11.11 -20.54 -28.73
CA GLY A 100 -10.09 -21.32 -29.44
C GLY A 100 -10.31 -22.82 -29.33
N ALA A 101 -10.73 -23.33 -28.18
CA ALA A 101 -11.02 -24.75 -27.97
C ALA A 101 -12.21 -25.24 -28.79
N PHE A 102 -13.19 -24.36 -29.06
CA PHE A 102 -14.30 -24.64 -29.98
C PHE A 102 -13.84 -24.74 -31.44
N VAL A 103 -12.87 -23.90 -31.85
CA VAL A 103 -12.40 -23.83 -33.25
C VAL A 103 -11.32 -24.86 -33.56
N TYR A 104 -10.35 -25.03 -32.66
CA TYR A 104 -9.12 -25.81 -32.88
C TYR A 104 -9.10 -27.14 -32.11
N GLY A 105 -10.10 -27.40 -31.26
CA GLY A 105 -10.18 -28.60 -30.45
C GLY A 105 -9.64 -28.42 -29.02
N TRP A 106 -10.30 -29.07 -28.07
CA TRP A 106 -10.02 -28.91 -26.63
C TRP A 106 -8.61 -29.34 -26.23
N ASN A 107 -8.15 -30.49 -26.75
CA ASN A 107 -6.83 -31.05 -26.45
C ASN A 107 -5.70 -30.18 -27.01
N ASP A 108 -5.92 -29.56 -28.16
CA ASP A 108 -4.91 -28.75 -28.83
C ASP A 108 -4.76 -27.35 -28.22
N VAL A 109 -5.73 -26.86 -27.45
CA VAL A 109 -5.67 -25.53 -26.82
C VAL A 109 -5.31 -25.60 -25.34
N PHE A 110 -5.82 -26.59 -24.61
CA PHE A 110 -5.51 -26.80 -23.20
C PHE A 110 -4.28 -27.71 -22.98
N GLY A 111 -3.88 -28.52 -23.98
CA GLY A 111 -2.69 -29.36 -23.93
C GLY A 111 -1.38 -28.66 -24.32
N VAL A 112 -1.46 -27.43 -24.85
CA VAL A 112 -0.28 -26.67 -25.35
C VAL A 112 0.77 -26.51 -24.26
N HIS A 113 2.02 -26.85 -24.59
CA HIS A 113 3.20 -26.71 -23.73
C HIS A 113 3.01 -27.36 -22.33
N ASN A 114 2.60 -28.62 -22.30
CA ASN A 114 2.45 -29.42 -21.08
C ASN A 114 1.42 -28.83 -20.09
N TYR A 115 0.21 -28.56 -20.58
CA TYR A 115 -0.89 -28.00 -19.79
C TYR A 115 -0.57 -26.66 -19.13
N PHE A 116 0.20 -25.79 -19.77
CA PHE A 116 0.65 -24.52 -19.18
C PHE A 116 -0.50 -23.60 -18.72
N PHE A 117 -1.72 -23.77 -19.22
CA PHE A 117 -2.86 -22.87 -18.96
C PHE A 117 -3.20 -22.68 -17.46
N TRP A 118 -2.92 -23.66 -16.59
CA TRP A 118 -3.23 -23.56 -15.16
C TRP A 118 -2.15 -22.80 -14.37
N VAL A 119 -0.90 -22.74 -14.86
CA VAL A 119 0.22 -22.10 -14.15
C VAL A 119 -0.01 -20.61 -13.92
N PRO A 120 -0.48 -19.81 -14.91
CA PRO A 120 -0.82 -18.40 -14.69
C PRO A 120 -2.07 -18.18 -13.82
N ILE A 121 -2.90 -19.21 -13.60
CA ILE A 121 -4.08 -19.13 -12.74
C ILE A 121 -3.66 -19.40 -11.29
N VAL A 122 -2.99 -20.52 -11.05
CA VAL A 122 -2.63 -20.97 -9.70
C VAL A 122 -1.39 -20.25 -9.16
N GLY A 123 -0.42 -19.92 -10.03
CA GLY A 123 0.85 -19.28 -9.63
C GLY A 123 0.65 -17.96 -8.87
N PRO A 124 -0.12 -16.99 -9.39
CA PRO A 124 -0.40 -15.74 -8.68
C PRO A 124 -1.19 -15.96 -7.38
N ILE A 125 -2.14 -16.89 -7.34
CA ILE A 125 -2.94 -17.17 -6.13
C ILE A 125 -2.04 -17.73 -5.02
N VAL A 126 -1.21 -18.73 -5.34
CA VAL A 126 -0.27 -19.31 -4.37
C VAL A 126 0.76 -18.28 -3.94
N GLY A 127 1.32 -17.50 -4.87
CA GLY A 127 2.25 -16.43 -4.57
C GLY A 127 1.66 -15.34 -3.67
N ALA A 128 0.38 -15.00 -3.87
CA ALA A 128 -0.34 -14.03 -3.05
C ALA A 128 -0.55 -14.51 -1.62
N ILE A 129 -0.99 -15.77 -1.47
CA ILE A 129 -1.17 -16.38 -0.14
C ILE A 129 0.17 -16.40 0.59
N LEU A 130 1.24 -16.88 -0.06
CA LEU A 130 2.57 -16.88 0.53
C LEU A 130 3.05 -15.47 0.91
N GLY A 131 2.83 -14.47 0.05
CA GLY A 131 3.16 -13.07 0.33
C GLY A 131 2.44 -12.52 1.57
N VAL A 132 1.13 -12.78 1.71
CA VAL A 132 0.34 -12.36 2.87
C VAL A 132 0.84 -13.05 4.14
N TRP A 133 1.15 -14.34 4.09
CA TRP A 133 1.66 -15.09 5.25
C TRP A 133 3.03 -14.58 5.71
N ILE A 134 3.92 -14.24 4.77
CA ILE A 134 5.22 -13.63 5.08
C ILE A 134 5.04 -12.25 5.72
N TYR A 135 4.14 -11.42 5.18
CA TYR A 135 3.84 -10.10 5.73
C TYR A 135 3.23 -10.20 7.14
N GLN A 136 2.27 -11.10 7.35
CA GLN A 136 1.64 -11.31 8.65
C GLN A 136 2.67 -11.76 9.69
N GLY A 137 3.60 -12.64 9.29
CA GLY A 137 4.74 -13.04 10.14
C GLY A 137 5.66 -11.87 10.48
N PHE A 138 5.96 -11.00 9.51
CA PHE A 138 6.77 -9.81 9.73
C PHE A 138 6.11 -8.83 10.71
N ILE A 139 4.81 -8.52 10.53
CA ILE A 139 4.07 -7.66 11.46
C ILE A 139 4.00 -8.27 12.86
N TRP A 140 3.77 -9.58 12.96
CA TRP A 140 3.76 -10.28 14.24
C TRP A 140 5.12 -10.19 14.95
N ILE A 141 6.23 -10.39 14.23
CA ILE A 141 7.60 -10.21 14.74
C ILE A 141 7.81 -8.79 15.23
N VAL A 142 7.57 -7.79 14.37
CA VAL A 142 7.78 -6.37 14.70
C VAL A 142 6.97 -5.97 15.93
N LYS A 143 5.71 -6.42 16.02
CA LYS A 143 4.84 -6.16 17.17
C LYS A 143 5.30 -6.89 18.43
N HIS A 144 5.77 -8.13 18.32
CA HIS A 144 6.25 -8.91 19.46
C HIS A 144 7.53 -8.29 20.06
N TYR A 145 8.47 -7.86 19.21
CA TYR A 145 9.68 -7.19 19.68
C TYR A 145 9.41 -5.74 20.15
N GLY A 146 8.54 -5.00 19.46
CA GLY A 146 8.18 -3.64 19.88
C GLY A 146 7.45 -3.56 21.23
N HIS A 147 6.67 -4.58 21.58
CA HIS A 147 6.04 -4.68 22.90
C HIS A 147 7.07 -4.93 24.02
N LEU A 148 8.15 -5.66 23.73
CA LEU A 148 9.23 -5.90 24.69
C LEU A 148 10.03 -4.62 24.95
N SER A 149 10.29 -3.81 23.92
CA SER A 149 10.94 -2.50 24.05
C SER A 149 10.12 -1.55 24.93
N TYR A 150 8.81 -1.48 24.70
CA TYR A 150 7.90 -0.65 25.49
C TYR A 150 7.86 -1.04 26.98
N ILE A 151 7.90 -2.35 27.28
CA ILE A 151 7.95 -2.83 28.67
C ILE A 151 9.28 -2.47 29.33
N GLU A 152 10.40 -2.57 28.61
CA GLU A 152 11.73 -2.26 29.13
C GLU A 152 11.87 -0.78 29.49
N ASP A 153 11.42 0.13 28.61
CA ASP A 153 11.39 1.58 28.87
C ASP A 153 10.46 1.92 30.04
N SER A 154 9.26 1.33 30.09
CA SER A 154 8.31 1.58 31.20
C SER A 154 8.82 1.09 32.56
N ASN A 155 9.62 0.02 32.58
CA ASN A 155 10.25 -0.48 33.80
C ASN A 155 11.49 0.34 34.18
N ALA A 156 12.21 0.89 33.20
CA ALA A 156 13.32 1.80 33.42
C ALA A 156 12.84 3.11 34.08
N ASP A 157 11.76 3.71 33.58
CA ASP A 157 11.16 4.93 34.14
C ASP A 157 10.69 4.73 35.59
N LYS A 158 9.98 3.62 35.86
CA LYS A 158 9.58 3.25 37.23
C LYS A 158 10.76 3.10 38.19
N LYS A 159 11.90 2.64 37.69
CA LYS A 159 13.12 2.46 38.49
C LYS A 159 13.86 3.78 38.75
N ILE A 160 13.73 4.76 37.85
CA ILE A 160 14.26 6.12 38.03
C ILE A 160 13.43 6.89 39.06
N ASP A 161 12.10 6.86 38.93
CA ASP A 161 11.17 7.51 39.87
C ASP A 161 11.35 6.97 41.30
N SER A 162 11.43 5.64 41.43
CA SER A 162 11.73 4.97 42.70
C SER A 162 13.06 5.41 43.34
N LYS A 163 14.08 5.79 42.55
CA LYS A 163 15.37 6.28 43.05
C LYS A 163 15.32 7.75 43.40
N ALA A 164 14.60 8.56 42.62
CA ALA A 164 14.41 9.99 42.88
C ALA A 164 13.72 10.23 44.23
N ILE A 165 12.75 9.37 44.58
CA ILE A 165 12.04 9.41 45.87
C ILE A 165 12.96 9.05 47.06
N GLN A 166 14.07 8.34 46.83
CA GLN A 166 15.04 7.98 47.87
C GLN A 166 16.21 8.97 48.02
N ILE A 167 16.29 10.00 47.18
CA ILE A 167 17.28 11.07 47.38
C ILE A 167 16.81 11.89 48.58
N PRO A 168 17.58 11.97 49.68
CA PRO A 168 17.20 12.78 50.82
C PRO A 168 17.04 14.23 50.35
N GLU A 169 15.90 14.84 50.67
CA GLU A 169 15.53 16.23 50.34
C GLU A 169 16.53 17.29 50.83
N ASN A 170 17.57 16.85 51.55
CA ASN A 170 18.64 17.65 52.13
C ASN A 170 19.75 18.07 51.14
N ASP A 171 19.77 17.55 49.90
CA ASP A 171 20.72 17.97 48.85
C ASP A 171 20.12 19.00 47.85
N LEU A 172 18.83 19.30 47.93
CA LEU A 172 18.18 20.31 47.08
C LEU A 172 18.17 21.72 47.69
N SER A 173 18.66 21.88 48.93
CA SER A 173 18.75 23.16 49.63
C SER A 173 20.12 23.85 49.52
N ASP A 174 21.11 23.20 48.91
CA ASP A 174 22.50 23.68 48.80
C ASP A 174 22.91 24.08 47.36
N LEU A 175 21.94 24.26 46.45
CA LEU A 175 22.11 24.86 45.11
C LEU A 175 21.32 26.16 44.95
#